data_AF-A0AAN1Y097-F1
#
_entry.id   AF-A0AAN1Y097-F1
#
_cell.length_a   1.000
_cell.length_b   1.000
_cell.length_c   1.000
_cell.angle_alpha   90.00
_cell.angle_beta   90.00
_cell.angle_gamma   90.00
#
_symmetry.space_group_name_H-M   'P 1'
#
loop_
_entity.id
_entity.type
_entity.pdbx_description
1 polymer ?
#
loop_
_entity_poly.entity_id
_entity_poly.type
_entity_poly.pdbx_seq_one_letter_code
_entity_poly.pdbx_strand_id
1 'polypeptide(L)'
;MPVVAAVGTTHPLAFAGVTFAMQVLAREGVRPVCVIAGVSAQDARSVLRRTPLDAATIAAQFDALREAGVGAFHVGALLSTDAVRAVAAGLAAFAGVPVVVDPVLAATGGDPLADDATVAALRDVLLPCATLLTPNLDEAGALLERSVRDLDAMRDAAPALRARGARAVLVKGGHLAGDAIDVVSDDAGVRTFRTPRIANVLRGTGDLLAATIAASLASGATLDDAIVHAHTRVADAIAHGVLFAGTRVAPETR
;
A
#
# COMPACT_ATOMS: atom_id res chain seq x y z
N MET A 1 -9.81 20.79 -4.68
CA MET A 1 -9.69 19.53 -3.90
C MET A 1 -8.75 18.61 -4.65
N PRO A 2 -7.64 18.15 -4.05
CA PRO A 2 -6.70 17.22 -4.69
C PRO A 2 -7.41 15.92 -5.12
N VAL A 3 -6.89 15.28 -6.16
CA VAL A 3 -7.46 14.04 -6.70
C VAL A 3 -6.46 12.92 -6.48
N VAL A 4 -6.89 11.80 -5.90
CA VAL A 4 -6.01 10.65 -5.64
C VAL A 4 -6.62 9.41 -6.27
N ALA A 5 -5.80 8.70 -7.05
CA ALA A 5 -6.20 7.47 -7.70
C ALA A 5 -5.81 6.25 -6.83
N ALA A 6 -6.81 5.47 -6.41
CA ALA A 6 -6.61 4.15 -5.83
C ALA A 6 -6.52 3.10 -6.95
N VAL A 7 -5.39 2.43 -7.05
CA VAL A 7 -5.06 1.46 -8.10
C VAL A 7 -4.89 0.08 -7.48
N GLY A 8 -5.53 -0.95 -8.02
CA GLY A 8 -5.32 -2.32 -7.58
C GLY A 8 -6.56 -3.20 -7.60
N THR A 9 -6.61 -4.16 -6.69
CA THR A 9 -7.67 -5.16 -6.62
C THR A 9 -8.81 -4.71 -5.71
N THR A 10 -10.06 -5.01 -6.09
CA THR A 10 -11.24 -4.74 -5.24
C THR A 10 -11.29 -5.66 -4.02
N HIS A 11 -11.94 -5.21 -2.95
CA HIS A 11 -12.32 -6.05 -1.81
C HIS A 11 -13.82 -5.94 -1.55
N PRO A 12 -14.60 -7.03 -1.55
CA PRO A 12 -16.06 -6.97 -1.47
C PRO A 12 -16.57 -6.46 -0.12
N LEU A 13 -15.87 -6.74 0.98
CA LEU A 13 -16.21 -6.21 2.31
C LEU A 13 -15.63 -4.82 2.62
N ALA A 14 -14.92 -4.21 1.66
CA ALA A 14 -14.38 -2.86 1.75
C ALA A 14 -13.55 -2.50 2.99
N PHE A 15 -12.84 -3.48 3.59
CA PHE A 15 -11.85 -3.23 4.65
C PHE A 15 -10.38 -3.30 4.16
N ALA A 16 -10.16 -3.62 2.88
CA ALA A 16 -8.86 -3.58 2.22
C ALA A 16 -9.03 -3.25 0.72
N GLY A 17 -7.92 -3.16 -0.01
CA GLY A 17 -7.92 -2.97 -1.46
C GLY A 17 -8.51 -1.63 -1.90
N VAL A 18 -8.81 -1.51 -3.21
CA VAL A 18 -9.25 -0.23 -3.80
C VAL A 18 -10.50 0.33 -3.12
N THR A 19 -11.45 -0.53 -2.76
CA THR A 19 -12.71 -0.12 -2.14
C THR A 19 -12.49 0.52 -0.77
N PHE A 20 -11.58 0.00 0.04
CA PHE A 20 -11.21 0.60 1.32
C PHE A 20 -10.37 1.86 1.13
N ALA A 21 -9.37 1.82 0.25
CA ALA A 21 -8.53 2.98 -0.05
C ALA A 21 -9.38 4.19 -0.47
N MET A 22 -10.39 4.01 -1.33
CA MET A 22 -11.30 5.10 -1.71
C MET A 22 -12.06 5.71 -0.52
N GLN A 23 -12.45 4.90 0.48
CA GLN A 23 -13.10 5.41 1.69
C GLN A 23 -12.15 6.17 2.60
N VAL A 24 -10.90 5.74 2.69
CA VAL A 24 -9.84 6.46 3.40
C VAL A 24 -9.64 7.81 2.72
N LEU A 25 -9.36 7.82 1.41
CA LEU A 25 -9.14 9.03 0.62
C LEU A 25 -10.29 10.04 0.74
N ALA A 26 -11.54 9.59 0.66
CA ALA A 26 -12.70 10.48 0.84
C ALA A 26 -12.70 11.17 2.22
N ARG A 27 -12.25 10.48 3.27
CA ARG A 27 -12.19 11.03 4.64
C ARG A 27 -10.98 11.90 4.90
N GLU A 28 -9.90 11.69 4.15
CA GLU A 28 -8.74 12.60 4.12
C GLU A 28 -9.05 13.89 3.34
N GLY A 29 -10.30 14.09 2.89
CA GLY A 29 -10.73 15.34 2.26
C GLY A 29 -10.25 15.51 0.82
N VAL A 30 -9.82 14.43 0.16
CA VAL A 30 -9.45 14.41 -1.26
C VAL A 30 -10.54 13.75 -2.11
N ARG A 31 -10.51 13.98 -3.44
CA ARG A 31 -11.40 13.32 -4.39
C ARG A 31 -10.84 11.95 -4.77
N PRO A 32 -11.44 10.82 -4.36
CA PRO A 32 -11.00 9.51 -4.82
C PRO A 32 -11.44 9.26 -6.27
N VAL A 33 -10.52 8.77 -7.08
CA VAL A 33 -10.79 8.07 -8.35
C VAL A 33 -10.10 6.70 -8.28
N CYS A 34 -10.34 5.82 -9.25
CA CYS A 34 -9.74 4.48 -9.19
C CYS A 34 -9.35 3.91 -10.54
N VAL A 35 -8.43 2.94 -10.49
CA VAL A 35 -8.12 2.01 -11.57
C VAL A 35 -8.18 0.60 -10.99
N ILE A 36 -9.10 -0.21 -11.48
CA ILE A 36 -9.24 -1.60 -11.06
C ILE A 36 -8.31 -2.46 -11.91
N ALA A 37 -7.37 -3.14 -11.25
CA ALA A 37 -6.43 -4.08 -11.85
C ALA A 37 -6.81 -5.55 -11.63
N GLY A 38 -7.78 -5.79 -10.76
CA GLY A 38 -8.26 -7.12 -10.43
C GLY A 38 -9.53 -7.09 -9.60
N VAL A 39 -10.26 -8.20 -9.61
CA VAL A 39 -11.40 -8.44 -8.72
C VAL A 39 -11.09 -9.62 -7.82
N SER A 40 -11.38 -9.47 -6.53
CA SER A 40 -11.36 -10.57 -5.57
C SER A 40 -12.78 -10.91 -5.11
N ALA A 41 -13.05 -12.20 -4.98
CA ALA A 41 -14.13 -12.72 -4.15
C ALA A 41 -13.47 -13.26 -2.88
N GLN A 42 -13.58 -12.53 -1.78
CA GLN A 42 -12.96 -12.89 -0.50
C GLN A 42 -13.83 -12.46 0.66
N ASP A 43 -13.80 -13.23 1.75
CA ASP A 43 -14.43 -12.87 3.02
C ASP A 43 -13.38 -12.38 4.02
N ALA A 44 -13.74 -12.28 5.30
CA ALA A 44 -12.82 -11.82 6.34
C ALA A 44 -11.64 -12.79 6.60
N ARG A 45 -11.72 -14.04 6.13
CA ARG A 45 -10.79 -15.13 6.46
C ARG A 45 -10.09 -15.72 5.25
N SER A 46 -10.71 -15.71 4.07
CA SER A 46 -10.27 -16.50 2.93
C SER A 46 -10.55 -15.84 1.59
N VAL A 47 -9.71 -16.15 0.62
CA VAL A 47 -9.85 -15.74 -0.78
C VAL A 47 -10.46 -16.88 -1.58
N LEU A 48 -11.71 -16.70 -2.00
CA LEU A 48 -12.48 -17.69 -2.76
C LEU A 48 -12.10 -17.69 -4.24
N ARG A 49 -11.88 -16.50 -4.81
CA ARG A 49 -11.49 -16.34 -6.21
C ARG A 49 -10.75 -15.03 -6.44
N ARG A 50 -9.81 -15.07 -7.37
CA ARG A 50 -9.04 -13.93 -7.86
C ARG A 50 -9.16 -13.89 -9.38
N THR A 51 -9.46 -12.72 -9.93
CA THR A 51 -9.53 -12.52 -11.37
C THR A 51 -8.77 -11.25 -11.72
N PRO A 52 -7.53 -11.33 -12.25
CA PRO A 52 -6.86 -10.16 -12.80
C PRO A 52 -7.67 -9.60 -13.98
N LEU A 53 -7.68 -8.28 -14.14
CA LEU A 53 -8.17 -7.65 -15.35
C LEU A 53 -7.08 -7.71 -16.44
N ASP A 54 -7.49 -7.73 -17.70
CA ASP A 54 -6.57 -7.69 -18.82
C ASP A 54 -5.90 -6.31 -18.94
N ALA A 55 -4.71 -6.30 -19.55
CA ALA A 55 -3.90 -5.09 -19.68
C ALA A 55 -4.60 -3.96 -20.46
N ALA A 56 -5.43 -4.29 -21.46
CA ALA A 56 -6.13 -3.28 -22.25
C ALA A 56 -7.22 -2.58 -21.43
N THR A 57 -7.97 -3.33 -20.62
CA THR A 57 -8.95 -2.76 -19.68
C THR A 57 -8.28 -1.90 -18.61
N ILE A 58 -7.10 -2.29 -18.11
CA ILE A 58 -6.33 -1.46 -17.16
C ILE A 58 -5.87 -0.16 -17.82
N ALA A 59 -5.28 -0.24 -19.03
CA ALA A 59 -4.81 0.91 -19.77
C ALA A 59 -5.93 1.92 -20.09
N ALA A 60 -7.09 1.43 -20.53
CA ALA A 60 -8.25 2.28 -20.83
C ALA A 60 -8.74 3.07 -19.61
N GLN A 61 -8.63 2.52 -18.40
CA GLN A 61 -8.95 3.24 -17.17
C GLN A 61 -7.94 4.37 -16.87
N PHE A 62 -6.64 4.13 -17.06
CA PHE A 62 -5.63 5.19 -16.96
C PHE A 62 -5.86 6.30 -17.99
N ASP A 63 -6.21 5.94 -19.23
CA ASP A 63 -6.53 6.90 -20.29
C ASP A 63 -7.72 7.79 -19.88
N ALA A 64 -8.76 7.20 -19.27
CA ALA A 64 -9.92 7.94 -18.77
C ALA A 64 -9.60 8.91 -17.62
N LEU A 65 -8.48 8.71 -16.90
CA LEU A 65 -8.04 9.58 -15.81
C LEU A 65 -7.12 10.73 -16.25
N ARG A 66 -6.73 10.83 -17.53
CA ARG A 66 -5.76 11.84 -18.00
C ARG A 66 -6.15 13.28 -17.65
N GLU A 67 -7.42 13.62 -17.79
CA GLU A 67 -7.95 14.97 -17.50
C GLU A 67 -8.44 15.13 -16.06
N ALA A 68 -8.33 14.08 -15.23
CA ALA A 68 -8.85 14.10 -13.87
C ALA A 68 -8.01 14.95 -12.90
N GLY A 69 -6.80 15.37 -13.30
CA GLY A 69 -5.89 16.14 -12.45
C GLY A 69 -5.38 15.33 -11.25
N VAL A 70 -5.00 14.07 -11.48
CA VAL A 70 -4.50 13.16 -10.44
C VAL A 70 -3.23 13.73 -9.80
N GLY A 71 -3.29 13.99 -8.50
CA GLY A 71 -2.21 14.55 -7.69
C GLY A 71 -1.39 13.52 -6.90
N ALA A 72 -1.89 12.28 -6.75
CA ALA A 72 -1.10 11.14 -6.28
C ALA A 72 -1.78 9.81 -6.66
N PHE A 73 -1.00 8.73 -6.65
CA PHE A 73 -1.47 7.36 -6.77
C PHE A 73 -1.21 6.59 -5.48
N HIS A 74 -2.18 5.76 -5.08
CA HIS A 74 -2.00 4.67 -4.14
C HIS A 74 -2.15 3.37 -4.92
N VAL A 75 -1.13 2.51 -4.92
CA VAL A 75 -1.14 1.22 -5.60
C VAL A 75 -1.11 0.11 -4.56
N GLY A 76 -2.17 -0.69 -4.51
CA GLY A 76 -2.28 -1.87 -3.64
C GLY A 76 -2.09 -3.19 -4.40
N ALA A 77 -2.74 -4.25 -3.94
CA ALA A 77 -2.60 -5.61 -4.48
C ALA A 77 -2.83 -5.72 -6.00
N LEU A 78 -1.89 -6.36 -6.70
CA LEU A 78 -1.94 -6.71 -8.12
C LEU A 78 -1.83 -8.23 -8.31
N LEU A 79 -2.71 -8.81 -9.13
CA LEU A 79 -2.94 -10.26 -9.17
C LEU A 79 -2.17 -11.01 -10.28
N SER A 80 -1.42 -10.31 -11.12
CA SER A 80 -0.67 -10.93 -12.22
C SER A 80 0.48 -10.05 -12.70
N THR A 81 1.48 -10.69 -13.33
CA THR A 81 2.57 -10.00 -14.04
C THR A 81 2.05 -8.98 -15.06
N ASP A 82 1.01 -9.33 -15.83
CA ASP A 82 0.47 -8.44 -16.86
C ASP A 82 -0.23 -7.23 -16.25
N ALA A 83 -0.95 -7.41 -15.13
CA ALA A 83 -1.53 -6.30 -14.39
C ALA A 83 -0.44 -5.36 -13.83
N VAL A 84 0.66 -5.91 -13.31
CA VAL A 84 1.82 -5.12 -12.84
C VAL A 84 2.39 -4.26 -13.97
N ARG A 85 2.64 -4.86 -15.13
CA ARG A 85 3.17 -4.13 -16.30
C ARG A 85 2.21 -3.07 -16.81
N ALA A 86 0.91 -3.39 -16.89
CA ALA A 86 -0.11 -2.44 -17.34
C ALA A 86 -0.23 -1.25 -16.38
N VAL A 87 -0.20 -1.50 -15.06
CA VAL A 87 -0.19 -0.44 -14.04
C VAL A 87 1.06 0.43 -14.16
N ALA A 88 2.25 -0.17 -14.25
CA ALA A 88 3.50 0.59 -14.40
C ALA A 88 3.51 1.45 -15.68
N ALA A 89 3.03 0.92 -16.81
CA ALA A 89 2.88 1.68 -18.04
C ALA A 89 1.87 2.83 -17.90
N GLY A 90 0.74 2.59 -17.23
CA GLY A 90 -0.25 3.61 -16.93
C GLY A 90 0.31 4.74 -16.07
N LEU A 91 1.04 4.40 -15.00
CA LEU A 91 1.70 5.37 -14.11
C LEU A 91 2.73 6.23 -14.84
N ALA A 92 3.47 5.66 -15.79
CA ALA A 92 4.47 6.40 -16.58
C ALA A 92 3.85 7.55 -17.39
N ALA A 93 2.56 7.46 -17.77
CA ALA A 93 1.85 8.55 -18.45
C ALA A 93 1.55 9.75 -17.54
N PHE A 94 1.70 9.61 -16.22
CA PHE A 94 1.50 10.65 -15.21
C PHE A 94 2.83 11.08 -14.57
N ALA A 95 3.81 11.42 -15.41
CA ALA A 95 5.15 11.77 -14.97
C ALA A 95 5.14 12.91 -13.93
N GLY A 96 5.91 12.73 -12.85
CA GLY A 96 6.01 13.70 -11.75
C GLY A 96 4.91 13.59 -10.68
N VAL A 97 3.86 12.80 -10.90
CA VAL A 97 2.83 12.55 -9.90
C VAL A 97 3.38 11.54 -8.86
N PRO A 98 3.27 11.82 -7.54
CA PRO A 98 3.68 10.88 -6.51
C PRO A 98 2.97 9.53 -6.59
N VAL A 99 3.71 8.44 -6.42
CA VAL A 99 3.17 7.07 -6.39
C VAL A 99 3.56 6.41 -5.07
N VAL A 100 2.57 6.07 -4.25
CA VAL A 100 2.73 5.27 -3.03
C VAL A 100 2.35 3.83 -3.37
N VAL A 101 3.31 2.91 -3.26
CA VAL A 101 3.13 1.49 -3.57
C VAL A 101 3.11 0.69 -2.28
N ASP A 102 1.97 0.07 -1.97
CA ASP A 102 1.84 -0.95 -0.93
C ASP A 102 1.94 -2.34 -1.61
N PRO A 103 3.09 -3.04 -1.50
CA PRO A 103 3.36 -4.26 -2.24
C PRO A 103 2.67 -5.47 -1.59
N VAL A 104 1.34 -5.45 -1.54
CA VAL A 104 0.52 -6.47 -0.87
C VAL A 104 0.66 -7.82 -1.58
N LEU A 105 1.35 -8.76 -0.95
CA LEU A 105 1.61 -10.09 -1.50
C LEU A 105 0.61 -11.16 -1.04
N ALA A 106 -0.05 -10.95 0.10
CA ALA A 106 -1.00 -11.87 0.69
C ALA A 106 -2.20 -11.14 1.28
N ALA A 107 -3.35 -11.81 1.32
CA ALA A 107 -4.55 -11.31 1.98
C ALA A 107 -4.37 -11.33 3.50
N THR A 108 -5.24 -10.62 4.22
CA THR A 108 -5.17 -10.59 5.70
C THR A 108 -5.44 -11.96 6.36
N GLY A 109 -5.95 -12.94 5.61
CA GLY A 109 -6.07 -14.34 6.05
C GLY A 109 -4.81 -15.20 5.79
N GLY A 110 -3.79 -14.64 5.13
CA GLY A 110 -2.55 -15.34 4.76
C GLY A 110 -2.59 -15.93 3.34
N ASP A 111 -3.74 -15.99 2.68
CA ASP A 111 -3.84 -16.50 1.31
C ASP A 111 -2.99 -15.67 0.34
N PRO A 112 -2.10 -16.28 -0.45
CA PRO A 112 -1.28 -15.56 -1.43
C PRO A 112 -2.15 -14.83 -2.44
N LEU A 113 -1.82 -13.57 -2.73
CA LEU A 113 -2.45 -12.76 -3.77
C LEU A 113 -1.58 -12.68 -5.03
N ALA A 114 -0.26 -12.74 -4.87
CA ALA A 114 0.74 -12.74 -5.93
C ALA A 114 1.49 -14.08 -5.98
N ASP A 115 1.81 -14.56 -7.18
CA ASP A 115 2.75 -15.65 -7.40
C ASP A 115 4.18 -15.12 -7.59
N ASP A 116 5.17 -16.02 -7.65
CA ASP A 116 6.59 -15.64 -7.76
C ASP A 116 6.87 -14.77 -9.00
N ALA A 117 6.19 -15.03 -10.12
CA ALA A 117 6.32 -14.23 -11.33
C ALA A 117 5.79 -12.80 -11.13
N THR A 118 4.67 -12.67 -10.40
CA THR A 118 4.10 -11.37 -10.03
C THR A 118 5.00 -10.64 -9.03
N VAL A 119 5.59 -11.32 -8.05
CA VAL A 119 6.56 -10.73 -7.11
C VAL A 119 7.79 -10.21 -7.87
N ALA A 120 8.32 -10.99 -8.82
CA ALA A 120 9.42 -10.55 -9.68
C ALA A 120 9.04 -9.30 -10.50
N ALA A 121 7.83 -9.27 -11.06
CA ALA A 121 7.35 -8.09 -11.78
C ALA A 121 7.19 -6.86 -10.87
N LEU A 122 6.69 -7.03 -9.64
CA LEU A 122 6.60 -5.94 -8.66
C LEU A 122 7.98 -5.35 -8.37
N ARG A 123 8.99 -6.22 -8.18
CA ARG A 123 10.38 -5.83 -7.96
C ARG A 123 10.99 -5.12 -9.17
N ASP A 124 10.86 -5.69 -10.37
CA ASP A 124 11.64 -5.27 -11.53
C ASP A 124 10.97 -4.15 -12.34
N VAL A 125 9.64 -4.02 -12.23
CA VAL A 125 8.84 -3.11 -13.06
C VAL A 125 8.13 -2.04 -12.24
N LEU A 126 7.47 -2.39 -11.15
CA LEU A 126 6.65 -1.43 -10.39
C LEU A 126 7.46 -0.64 -9.35
N LEU A 127 8.38 -1.29 -8.65
CA LEU A 127 9.20 -0.67 -7.62
C LEU A 127 9.95 0.58 -8.13
N PRO A 128 10.53 0.61 -9.34
CA PRO A 128 11.13 1.84 -9.90
C PRO A 128 10.16 3.00 -10.12
N CYS A 129 8.84 2.76 -10.15
CA CYS A 129 7.84 3.82 -10.26
C CYS A 129 7.54 4.48 -8.91
N ALA A 130 7.92 3.87 -7.79
CA ALA A 130 7.50 4.29 -6.46
C ALA A 130 8.18 5.59 -6.01
N THR A 131 7.38 6.59 -5.65
CA THR A 131 7.84 7.68 -4.77
C THR A 131 8.09 7.16 -3.37
N LEU A 132 7.18 6.34 -2.86
CA LEU A 132 7.31 5.63 -1.60
C LEU A 132 6.86 4.19 -1.78
N LEU A 133 7.71 3.24 -1.39
CA LEU A 133 7.34 1.84 -1.22
C LEU A 133 7.08 1.57 0.27
N THR A 134 5.98 0.89 0.63
CA THR A 134 5.59 0.67 2.04
C THR A 134 5.51 -0.82 2.42
N PRO A 135 6.55 -1.64 2.25
CA PRO A 135 6.46 -3.07 2.52
C PRO A 135 6.42 -3.36 4.03
N ASN A 136 5.76 -4.43 4.46
CA ASN A 136 6.02 -5.06 5.75
C ASN A 136 7.30 -5.92 5.70
N LEU A 137 7.67 -6.61 6.79
CA LEU A 137 8.89 -7.42 6.84
C LEU A 137 8.88 -8.59 5.84
N ASP A 138 7.75 -9.30 5.71
CA ASP A 138 7.63 -10.44 4.80
C ASP A 138 7.68 -9.97 3.33
N GLU A 139 6.99 -8.87 3.03
CA GLU A 139 6.99 -8.23 1.70
C GLU A 139 8.38 -7.71 1.34
N ALA A 140 9.08 -7.06 2.28
CA ALA A 140 10.45 -6.61 2.09
C ALA A 140 11.40 -7.79 1.85
N GLY A 141 11.20 -8.89 2.57
CA GLY A 141 11.98 -10.11 2.40
C GLY A 141 11.76 -10.77 1.04
N ALA A 142 10.50 -10.87 0.60
CA ALA A 142 10.16 -11.38 -0.72
C ALA A 142 10.75 -10.52 -1.85
N LEU A 143 10.63 -9.19 -1.74
CA LEU A 143 11.16 -8.25 -2.73
C LEU A 143 12.69 -8.20 -2.77
N LEU A 144 13.38 -8.59 -1.70
CA LEU A 144 14.85 -8.67 -1.62
C LEU A 144 15.39 -10.09 -1.79
N GLU A 145 14.53 -11.10 -1.87
CA GLU A 145 14.87 -12.53 -1.89
C GLU A 145 15.76 -12.94 -0.70
N ARG A 146 15.47 -12.38 0.48
CA ARG A 146 16.17 -12.71 1.74
C ARG A 146 15.24 -12.55 2.94
N SER A 147 15.60 -13.11 4.08
CA SER A 147 14.81 -12.97 5.31
C SER A 147 14.98 -11.58 5.95
N VAL A 148 13.88 -10.96 6.40
CA VAL A 148 13.86 -9.73 7.21
C VAL A 148 12.99 -10.01 8.44
N ARG A 149 13.58 -10.04 9.64
CA ARG A 149 12.88 -10.53 10.86
C ARG A 149 13.03 -9.65 12.09
N ASP A 150 13.87 -8.64 12.03
CA ASP A 150 14.15 -7.75 13.15
C ASP A 150 14.46 -6.34 12.65
N LEU A 151 14.61 -5.41 13.60
CA LEU A 151 14.84 -4.00 13.31
C LEU A 151 16.16 -3.75 12.58
N ASP A 152 17.20 -4.53 12.84
CA ASP A 152 18.49 -4.36 12.19
C ASP A 152 18.43 -4.82 10.73
N ALA A 153 17.77 -5.95 10.46
CA ALA A 153 17.46 -6.38 9.10
C ALA A 153 16.58 -5.37 8.36
N MET A 154 15.67 -4.66 9.04
CA MET A 154 14.88 -3.58 8.44
C MET A 154 15.73 -2.36 8.08
N ARG A 155 16.70 -1.99 8.94
CA ARG A 155 17.69 -0.91 8.66
C ARG A 155 18.53 -1.22 7.43
N ASP A 156 18.81 -2.48 7.17
CA ASP A 156 19.51 -2.92 5.96
C ASP A 156 18.56 -3.07 4.76
N ALA A 157 17.30 -3.45 4.97
CA ALA A 157 16.33 -3.71 3.91
C ALA A 157 15.86 -2.42 3.23
N ALA A 158 15.59 -1.36 3.98
CA ALA A 158 15.11 -0.09 3.44
C ALA A 158 16.06 0.51 2.37
N PRO A 159 17.38 0.70 2.63
CA PRO A 159 18.30 1.20 1.61
C PRO A 159 18.54 0.20 0.47
N ALA A 160 18.49 -1.11 0.73
CA ALA A 160 18.62 -2.12 -0.32
C ALA A 160 17.45 -2.08 -1.33
N LEU A 161 16.23 -1.89 -0.84
CA LEU A 161 15.04 -1.69 -1.70
C LEU A 161 15.11 -0.37 -2.45
N ARG A 162 15.61 0.70 -1.82
CA ARG A 162 15.84 1.99 -2.48
C ARG A 162 16.84 1.85 -3.63
N ALA A 163 17.92 1.09 -3.41
CA ALA A 163 18.91 0.78 -4.45
C ALA A 163 18.34 -0.03 -5.64
N ARG A 164 17.19 -0.71 -5.47
CA ARG A 164 16.46 -1.37 -6.57
C ARG A 164 15.57 -0.42 -7.38
N GLY A 165 15.45 0.86 -6.99
CA GLY A 165 14.84 1.90 -7.82
C GLY A 165 13.75 2.75 -7.16
N ALA A 166 13.25 2.36 -5.98
CA ALA A 166 12.27 3.17 -5.26
C ALA A 166 12.92 4.48 -4.82
N ARG A 167 12.21 5.61 -4.88
CA ARG A 167 12.76 6.90 -4.43
C ARG A 167 12.91 6.96 -2.90
N ALA A 168 11.90 6.46 -2.20
CA ALA A 168 11.89 6.26 -0.76
C ALA A 168 11.25 4.92 -0.41
N VAL A 169 11.60 4.38 0.77
CA VAL A 169 11.08 3.12 1.30
C VAL A 169 10.74 3.30 2.78
N LEU A 170 9.55 2.85 3.19
CA LEU A 170 9.08 2.76 4.57
C LEU A 170 8.81 1.29 4.91
N VAL A 171 9.76 0.61 5.54
CA VAL A 171 9.58 -0.79 5.99
C VAL A 171 8.79 -0.77 7.29
N LYS A 172 7.57 -1.33 7.26
CA LYS A 172 6.61 -1.37 8.38
C LYS A 172 7.01 -2.42 9.41
N GLY A 173 7.26 -2.02 10.65
CA GLY A 173 7.68 -2.88 11.76
C GLY A 173 6.54 -3.38 12.65
N GLY A 174 5.28 -3.11 12.30
CA GLY A 174 4.11 -3.46 13.11
C GLY A 174 3.98 -4.94 13.49
N HIS A 175 4.67 -5.87 12.82
CA HIS A 175 4.67 -7.30 13.13
C HIS A 175 5.71 -7.72 14.19
N LEU A 176 6.66 -6.84 14.54
CA LEU A 176 7.64 -7.11 15.59
C LEU A 176 7.01 -7.01 16.98
N ALA A 177 7.65 -7.57 18.00
CA ALA A 177 7.24 -7.39 19.39
C ALA A 177 7.57 -5.98 19.91
N GLY A 178 6.79 -5.48 20.87
CA GLY A 178 6.98 -4.13 21.44
C GLY A 178 6.33 -3.04 20.59
N ASP A 179 6.83 -1.81 20.70
CA ASP A 179 6.32 -0.70 19.90
C ASP A 179 6.50 -0.94 18.40
N ALA A 180 5.61 -0.38 17.58
CA ALA A 180 5.77 -0.42 16.15
C ALA A 180 6.89 0.55 15.76
N ILE A 181 7.97 0.03 15.18
CA ILE A 181 9.10 0.83 14.71
C ILE A 181 9.21 0.64 13.20
N ASP A 182 8.90 1.68 12.44
CA ASP A 182 9.05 1.65 11.00
C ASP A 182 10.39 2.29 10.61
N VAL A 183 11.02 1.77 9.55
CA VAL A 183 12.31 2.26 9.05
C VAL A 183 12.11 2.95 7.71
N VAL A 184 12.53 4.20 7.60
CA VAL A 184 12.49 4.98 6.36
C VAL A 184 13.89 5.12 5.78
N SER A 185 14.02 4.94 4.47
CA SER A 185 15.20 5.30 3.70
C SER A 185 14.81 6.16 2.50
N ASP A 186 15.43 7.34 2.40
CA ASP A 186 15.31 8.27 1.26
C ASP A 186 16.62 9.05 1.06
N ASP A 187 16.58 10.17 0.33
CA ASP A 187 17.74 11.03 0.06
C ASP A 187 18.34 11.65 1.34
N ALA A 188 17.57 11.78 2.42
CA ALA A 188 18.03 12.32 3.70
C ALA A 188 18.72 11.26 4.58
N GLY A 189 18.73 9.99 4.15
CA GLY A 189 19.35 8.88 4.86
C GLY A 189 18.34 7.92 5.46
N VAL A 190 18.73 7.25 6.55
CA VAL A 190 17.91 6.24 7.23
C VAL A 190 17.44 6.78 8.58
N ARG A 191 16.13 6.70 8.84
CA ARG A 191 15.51 7.13 10.12
C ARG A 191 14.40 6.18 10.54
N THR A 192 13.94 6.31 11.78
CA THR A 192 12.89 5.46 12.34
C THR A 192 11.72 6.26 12.86
N PHE A 193 10.51 5.75 12.65
CA PHE A 193 9.27 6.25 13.24
C PHE A 193 8.76 5.25 14.28
N ARG A 194 8.57 5.70 15.51
CA ARG A 194 8.10 4.86 16.61
C ARG A 194 6.66 5.21 16.97
N THR A 195 5.79 4.22 17.00
CA THR A 195 4.41 4.34 17.48
C THR A 195 4.18 3.39 18.65
N PRO A 196 3.67 3.88 19.79
CA PRO A 196 3.33 3.03 20.93
C PRO A 196 2.40 1.89 20.52
N ARG A 197 2.66 0.68 21.01
CA ARG A 197 1.77 -0.46 20.76
C ARG A 197 0.42 -0.26 21.45
N ILE A 198 -0.65 -0.28 20.68
CA ILE A 198 -2.02 -0.36 21.19
C ILE A 198 -2.46 -1.82 21.08
N ALA A 199 -2.98 -2.39 22.17
CA ALA A 199 -3.38 -3.80 22.26
C ALA A 199 -4.71 -4.08 21.54
N ASN A 200 -4.73 -3.88 20.23
CA ASN A 200 -5.86 -4.18 19.35
C ASN A 200 -5.36 -4.55 17.95
N VAL A 201 -6.04 -5.50 17.29
CA VAL A 201 -5.67 -5.98 15.95
C VAL A 201 -6.70 -5.48 14.97
N LEU A 202 -6.27 -4.67 14.01
CA LEU A 202 -7.12 -4.20 12.92
C LEU A 202 -6.61 -4.70 11.58
N ARG A 203 -7.57 -5.01 10.70
CA ARG A 203 -7.31 -5.31 9.29
C ARG A 203 -7.33 -4.01 8.48
N GLY A 204 -6.56 -3.96 7.40
CA GLY A 204 -6.49 -2.79 6.51
C GLY A 204 -5.60 -1.65 7.03
N THR A 205 -4.83 -1.84 8.09
CA THR A 205 -3.92 -0.79 8.60
C THR A 205 -2.84 -0.39 7.58
N GLY A 206 -2.38 -1.34 6.75
CA GLY A 206 -1.47 -1.07 5.63
C GLY A 206 -2.08 -0.15 4.57
N ASP A 207 -3.26 -0.53 4.03
CA ASP A 207 -4.00 0.29 3.08
C ASP A 207 -4.36 1.67 3.66
N LEU A 208 -4.72 1.75 4.96
CA LEU A 208 -4.99 3.02 5.65
C LEU A 208 -3.74 3.90 5.65
N LEU A 209 -2.60 3.36 6.09
CA LEU A 209 -1.33 4.07 6.13
C LEU A 209 -0.96 4.60 4.73
N ALA A 210 -0.93 3.72 3.74
CA ALA A 210 -0.48 4.05 2.39
C ALA A 210 -1.42 5.03 1.68
N ALA A 211 -2.74 4.87 1.83
CA ALA A 211 -3.72 5.79 1.26
C ALA A 211 -3.69 7.17 1.94
N THR A 212 -3.51 7.25 3.27
CA THR A 212 -3.34 8.53 3.97
C THR A 212 -2.05 9.24 3.54
N ILE A 213 -0.95 8.52 3.33
CA ILE A 213 0.28 9.11 2.79
C ILE A 213 0.01 9.68 1.39
N ALA A 214 -0.64 8.92 0.50
CA ALA A 214 -0.96 9.39 -0.85
C ALA A 214 -1.83 10.65 -0.84
N ALA A 215 -2.84 10.72 0.06
CA ALA A 215 -3.68 11.91 0.24
C ALA A 215 -2.89 13.13 0.73
N SER A 216 -1.96 12.92 1.67
CA SER A 216 -1.12 13.98 2.23
C SER A 216 -0.15 14.52 1.17
N LEU A 217 0.48 13.64 0.39
CA LEU A 217 1.36 14.03 -0.72
C LEU A 217 0.60 14.79 -1.81
N ALA A 218 -0.60 14.34 -2.19
CA ALA A 218 -1.45 15.06 -3.15
C ALA A 218 -1.85 16.47 -2.65
N SER A 219 -1.84 16.67 -1.34
CA SER A 219 -2.13 17.95 -0.69
C SER A 219 -0.88 18.82 -0.48
N GLY A 220 0.29 18.39 -0.95
CA GLY A 220 1.54 19.16 -0.88
C GLY A 220 2.34 18.97 0.41
N ALA A 221 2.00 18.00 1.25
CA ALA A 221 2.79 17.68 2.45
C ALA A 221 4.17 17.13 2.08
N THR A 222 5.14 17.33 2.98
CA THR A 222 6.44 16.62 2.87
C THR A 222 6.24 15.13 3.13
N LEU A 223 7.21 14.30 2.74
CA LEU A 223 7.15 12.86 2.99
C LEU A 223 7.09 12.55 4.50
N ASP A 224 7.87 13.28 5.31
CA ASP A 224 7.87 13.09 6.77
C ASP A 224 6.53 13.48 7.40
N ASP A 225 5.97 14.63 7.02
CA ASP A 225 4.67 15.06 7.52
C ASP A 225 3.56 14.07 7.11
N ALA A 226 3.63 13.54 5.88
CA ALA A 226 2.70 12.54 5.39
C ALA A 226 2.78 11.23 6.19
N ILE A 227 3.99 10.78 6.52
CA ILE A 227 4.21 9.57 7.34
C ILE A 227 3.70 9.80 8.77
N VAL A 228 4.07 10.91 9.41
CA VAL A 228 3.60 11.25 10.77
C VAL A 228 2.07 11.32 10.83
N HIS A 229 1.46 11.95 9.83
CA HIS A 229 0.01 12.01 9.72
C HIS A 229 -0.60 10.59 9.61
N ALA A 230 -0.08 9.76 8.71
CA ALA A 230 -0.57 8.40 8.53
C ALA A 230 -0.43 7.52 9.79
N HIS A 231 0.68 7.64 10.54
CA HIS A 231 0.84 6.98 11.83
C HIS A 231 -0.22 7.42 12.84
N THR A 232 -0.54 8.72 12.88
CA THR A 232 -1.58 9.26 13.76
C THR A 232 -2.94 8.66 13.42
N ARG A 233 -3.28 8.59 12.12
CA ARG A 233 -4.53 8.03 11.63
C ARG A 233 -4.67 6.53 11.93
N VAL A 234 -3.58 5.77 11.78
CA VAL A 234 -3.54 4.35 12.13
C VAL A 234 -3.69 4.15 13.64
N ALA A 235 -2.99 4.93 14.46
CA ALA A 235 -3.10 4.85 15.91
C ALA A 235 -4.52 5.16 16.40
N ASP A 236 -5.15 6.21 15.88
CA ASP A 236 -6.54 6.57 16.19
C ASP A 236 -7.52 5.45 15.79
N ALA A 237 -7.33 4.88 14.59
CA ALA A 237 -8.16 3.78 14.13
C ALA A 237 -8.06 2.58 15.09
N ILE A 238 -6.83 2.19 15.48
CA ILE A 238 -6.56 1.08 16.40
C ILE A 238 -7.14 1.37 17.81
N ALA A 239 -6.98 2.58 18.33
CA ALA A 239 -7.47 2.98 19.64
C ALA A 239 -8.99 2.96 19.75
N HIS A 240 -9.68 3.47 18.74
CA HIS A 240 -11.13 3.65 18.79
C HIS A 240 -11.92 2.51 18.13
N GLY A 241 -11.23 1.59 17.44
CA GLY A 241 -11.86 0.51 16.68
C GLY A 241 -12.80 1.05 15.60
N VAL A 242 -12.55 2.26 15.12
CA VAL A 242 -13.34 2.92 14.09
C VAL A 242 -12.74 2.49 12.76
N LEU A 243 -13.25 1.37 12.24
CA LEU A 243 -13.07 1.07 10.84
C LEU A 243 -14.08 1.89 10.04
N PHE A 244 -13.54 2.63 9.09
CA PHE A 244 -14.24 3.08 7.92
C PHE A 244 -15.00 1.88 7.32
N ALA A 245 -16.34 1.87 7.45
CA ALA A 245 -17.29 0.78 7.14
C ALA A 245 -17.67 -0.21 8.28
N GLY A 246 -17.50 0.14 9.56
CA GLY A 246 -18.34 -0.40 10.63
C GLY A 246 -18.08 -1.84 11.08
N THR A 247 -16.98 -2.47 10.69
CA THR A 247 -16.58 -3.80 11.17
C THR A 247 -15.42 -3.69 12.15
N ARG A 248 -15.72 -3.76 13.46
CA ARG A 248 -14.71 -4.19 14.44
C ARG A 248 -14.40 -5.65 14.16
N VAL A 249 -13.13 -6.00 14.01
CA VAL A 249 -12.73 -7.41 14.09
C VAL A 249 -12.77 -7.75 15.57
N ALA A 250 -13.70 -8.64 15.95
CA ALA A 250 -13.67 -9.27 17.26
C ALA A 250 -12.27 -9.87 17.47
N PRO A 251 -11.72 -9.86 18.70
CA PRO A 251 -10.44 -10.50 18.97
C PRO A 251 -10.48 -11.92 18.42
N GLU A 252 -9.38 -12.36 17.80
CA GLU A 252 -9.22 -13.72 17.30
C GLU A 252 -9.66 -14.71 18.38
N THR A 253 -10.86 -15.27 18.25
CA THR A 253 -11.21 -16.48 18.98
C THR A 253 -10.37 -17.59 18.35
N ARG A 254 -9.36 -18.01 19.12
CA ARG A 254 -8.54 -19.21 18.93
C ARG A 254 -9.36 -20.43 18.56
#